data_AF-A0A8S0Q311-F1
#
_entry.id   AF-A0A8S0Q311-F1
#
_cell.length_a   1.000
_cell.length_b   1.000
_cell.length_c   1.000
_cell.angle_alpha   90.00
_cell.angle_beta   90.00
_cell.angle_gamma   90.00
#
_symmetry.space_group_name_H-M   'P 1'
#
loop_
_entity.id
_entity.type
_entity.pdbx_description
1 polymer ?
#
loop_
_entity_poly.entity_id
_entity_poly.type
_entity_poly.pdbx_seq_one_letter_code
_entity_poly.pdbx_strand_id
1 'polypeptide(L)'
;MLVKPGLVEEFLLGNQNVDHLDNVNWIQAKRTLKNLIVKATNSNLEHKITGLSEEICRKQKFTMKLRNGERNPKSVELTVHEYSLLHELKCNLCHFEFTVVTCLLIPFWLCELVSLQRYTRALSGQQKASLVEKSRQNPQERKTALSQALHTSNYNADPLFWSAGISINREFTTVEGRVLAPPKLTVGKNENFFPRNGRWNFNNKTFVDRKNIKDWCIVNFNARCDLQNLSRSLIRCGRMRGIMMSEPRKVFQERRELSNRPASFRVDKMIEELQSNLRDVPQFLLCPLPERKNSKLYGPWKKRNLSDLGVVTQCIAPQRVNDQYLTNVLLKIFAKLGGINSLAAVRTQSPKLEMIDSLFKLVKVTEDQKVETVDRGIFRELLIDFYHSSQKRKPEHIIIFSESQSNKVLNIELDQILEACKFLDAQWIPKFTIVVAQKNHHTKFFQTNAPDNVPPGL
;
A
#
# COMPACT_ATOMS: atom_id res chain seq x y z
N MET A 1 -11.34 12.28 -1.82
CA MET A 1 -11.25 12.89 -3.16
C MET A 1 -12.66 13.02 -3.68
N LEU A 2 -13.01 14.20 -4.16
CA LEU A 2 -14.32 14.47 -4.72
C LEU A 2 -14.26 14.36 -6.24
N VAL A 3 -15.33 13.84 -6.83
CA VAL A 3 -15.52 13.87 -8.28
C VAL A 3 -15.69 15.33 -8.70
N LYS A 4 -14.95 15.75 -9.73
CA LYS A 4 -15.13 17.09 -10.31
C LYS A 4 -16.48 17.13 -11.03
N PRO A 5 -17.35 18.10 -10.76
CA PRO A 5 -18.59 18.25 -11.52
C PRO A 5 -18.28 18.62 -12.96
N GLY A 6 -19.13 18.20 -13.88
CA GLY A 6 -18.97 18.43 -15.33
C GLY A 6 -19.45 17.24 -16.16
N LEU A 7 -19.31 17.33 -17.48
CA LEU A 7 -19.76 16.29 -18.39
C LEU A 7 -19.04 14.96 -18.12
N VAL A 8 -19.79 13.85 -18.22
CA VAL A 8 -19.22 12.50 -18.07
C VAL A 8 -18.10 12.23 -19.07
N GLU A 9 -18.18 12.80 -20.27
CA GLU A 9 -17.13 12.75 -21.30
C GLU A 9 -15.80 13.30 -20.79
N GLU A 10 -15.77 14.55 -20.35
CA GLU A 10 -14.56 15.21 -19.85
C GLU A 10 -13.95 14.44 -18.67
N PHE A 11 -14.81 13.90 -17.81
CA PHE A 11 -14.38 13.05 -16.71
C PHE A 11 -13.71 11.77 -17.20
N LEU A 12 -14.24 11.10 -18.23
CA LEU A 12 -13.65 9.88 -18.78
C LEU A 12 -12.30 10.14 -19.45
N LEU A 13 -12.22 11.21 -20.27
CA LEU A 13 -10.98 11.64 -20.92
C LEU A 13 -9.91 11.97 -19.89
N GLY A 14 -10.24 12.79 -18.90
CA GLY A 14 -9.31 13.18 -17.83
C GLY A 14 -8.93 12.04 -16.89
N ASN A 15 -9.84 11.10 -16.59
CA ASN A 15 -9.56 9.97 -15.71
C ASN A 15 -8.66 8.92 -16.37
N GLN A 16 -8.79 8.72 -17.68
CA GLN A 16 -7.97 7.76 -18.44
C GLN A 16 -6.76 8.40 -19.13
N ASN A 17 -6.64 9.74 -19.09
CA ASN A 17 -5.56 10.52 -19.71
C ASN A 17 -5.44 10.23 -21.21
N VAL A 18 -6.57 10.34 -21.90
CA VAL A 18 -6.72 10.20 -23.36
C VAL A 18 -7.40 11.44 -23.93
N ASP A 19 -6.97 11.83 -25.12
CA ASP A 19 -7.43 13.07 -25.77
C ASP A 19 -8.73 12.89 -26.57
N HIS A 20 -9.08 11.64 -26.91
CA HIS A 20 -10.26 11.28 -27.70
C HIS A 20 -10.98 10.06 -27.14
N LEU A 21 -12.30 10.02 -27.35
CA LEU A 21 -13.20 8.97 -26.83
C LEU A 21 -12.94 7.59 -27.45
N ASP A 22 -12.41 7.50 -28.66
CA ASP A 22 -12.09 6.22 -29.32
C ASP A 22 -10.99 5.44 -28.58
N ASN A 23 -10.13 6.16 -27.86
CA ASN A 23 -9.04 5.58 -27.09
C ASN A 23 -9.48 5.21 -25.66
N VAL A 24 -10.75 5.43 -25.30
CA VAL A 24 -11.27 5.14 -23.97
C VAL A 24 -11.45 3.64 -23.78
N ASN A 25 -10.87 3.10 -22.72
CA ASN A 25 -11.15 1.73 -22.32
C ASN A 25 -12.53 1.66 -21.63
N TRP A 26 -13.55 1.23 -22.38
CA TRP A 26 -14.93 1.14 -21.90
C TRP A 26 -15.13 0.14 -20.76
N ILE A 27 -14.30 -0.91 -20.66
CA ILE A 27 -14.33 -1.85 -19.53
C ILE A 27 -13.91 -1.13 -18.23
N GLN A 28 -12.88 -0.30 -18.31
CA GLN A 28 -12.45 0.55 -17.20
C GLN A 28 -13.47 1.65 -16.90
N ALA A 29 -14.06 2.26 -17.93
CA ALA A 29 -15.11 3.29 -17.79
C ALA A 29 -16.34 2.76 -17.05
N LYS A 30 -16.85 1.57 -17.42
CA LYS A 30 -17.98 0.89 -16.76
C LYS A 30 -17.73 0.70 -15.26
N ARG A 31 -16.51 0.30 -14.88
CA ARG A 31 -16.12 0.15 -13.47
C ARG A 31 -15.99 1.49 -12.74
N THR A 32 -15.51 2.52 -13.44
CA THR A 32 -15.26 3.85 -12.87
C THR A 32 -16.55 4.59 -12.57
N LEU A 33 -17.50 4.59 -13.52
CA LEU A 33 -18.76 5.32 -13.43
C LEU A 33 -19.79 4.64 -12.51
N LYS A 34 -19.67 3.33 -12.29
CA LYS A 34 -20.60 2.57 -11.44
C LYS A 34 -20.69 3.18 -10.03
N ASN A 35 -21.93 3.48 -9.62
CA ASN A 35 -22.35 4.12 -8.37
C ASN A 35 -22.13 5.65 -8.28
N LEU A 36 -21.64 6.31 -9.32
CA LEU A 36 -21.65 7.78 -9.38
C LEU A 36 -23.06 8.29 -9.68
N ILE A 37 -23.37 9.49 -9.24
CA ILE A 37 -24.62 10.20 -9.48
C ILE A 37 -24.39 11.19 -10.62
N VAL A 38 -25.29 11.18 -11.60
CA VAL A 38 -25.29 12.12 -12.71
C VAL A 38 -26.61 12.86 -12.75
N LYS A 39 -26.57 14.12 -13.15
CA LYS A 39 -27.71 14.94 -13.47
C LYS A 39 -27.90 14.93 -14.98
N ALA A 40 -29.12 14.64 -15.45
CA ALA A 40 -29.42 14.70 -16.86
C ALA A 40 -29.72 16.15 -17.27
N THR A 41 -29.04 16.68 -18.28
CA THR A 41 -29.14 18.10 -18.69
C THR A 41 -30.55 18.48 -19.15
N ASN A 42 -31.31 17.54 -19.71
CA ASN A 42 -32.66 17.77 -20.22
C ASN A 42 -33.76 17.78 -19.13
N SER A 43 -33.67 16.89 -18.14
CA SER A 43 -34.70 16.73 -17.11
C SER A 43 -34.33 17.39 -15.78
N ASN A 44 -33.06 17.78 -15.60
CA ASN A 44 -32.47 18.21 -14.33
C ASN A 44 -32.59 17.18 -13.19
N LEU A 45 -32.95 15.93 -13.48
CA LEU A 45 -33.08 14.87 -12.49
C LEU A 45 -31.74 14.18 -12.23
N GLU A 46 -31.52 13.83 -10.97
CA GLU A 46 -30.35 13.07 -10.54
C GLU A 46 -30.60 11.56 -10.59
N HIS A 47 -29.66 10.84 -11.18
CA HIS A 47 -29.72 9.41 -11.37
C HIS A 47 -28.39 8.77 -10.97
N LYS A 48 -28.46 7.69 -10.19
CA LYS A 48 -27.27 6.89 -9.86
C LYS A 48 -26.93 5.96 -11.01
N ILE A 49 -25.70 5.94 -11.49
CA ILE A 49 -25.25 5.03 -12.54
C ILE A 49 -25.17 3.59 -12.00
N THR A 50 -26.02 2.70 -12.53
CA THR A 50 -25.97 1.25 -12.26
C THR A 50 -24.94 0.53 -13.13
N GLY A 51 -24.76 1.01 -14.36
CA GLY A 51 -23.90 0.41 -15.36
C GLY A 51 -23.93 1.17 -16.69
N LEU A 52 -23.19 0.62 -17.64
CA LEU A 52 -23.17 1.03 -19.04
C LEU A 52 -23.75 -0.12 -19.88
N SER A 53 -24.59 0.22 -20.88
CA SER A 53 -25.12 -0.74 -21.86
C SER A 53 -24.00 -1.46 -22.62
N GLU A 54 -24.32 -2.56 -23.29
CA GLU A 54 -23.40 -3.24 -24.20
C GLU A 54 -23.60 -2.77 -25.64
N GLU A 55 -24.79 -2.22 -25.93
CA GLU A 55 -25.16 -1.68 -27.23
C GLU A 55 -25.01 -0.15 -27.28
N ILE A 56 -24.75 0.35 -28.49
CA ILE A 56 -24.64 1.77 -28.80
C ILE A 56 -26.03 2.42 -28.90
N CYS A 57 -26.12 3.74 -28.72
CA CYS A 57 -27.40 4.47 -28.76
C CYS A 57 -28.24 4.24 -30.04
N ARG A 58 -27.61 3.94 -31.19
CA ARG A 58 -28.30 3.62 -32.46
C ARG A 58 -28.92 2.23 -32.51
N LYS A 59 -28.42 1.28 -31.71
CA LYS A 59 -28.90 -0.11 -31.68
C LYS A 59 -29.71 -0.40 -30.42
N GLN A 60 -29.43 0.30 -29.33
CA GLN A 60 -30.13 0.14 -28.08
C GLN A 60 -31.59 0.59 -28.24
N LYS A 61 -32.50 -0.37 -28.14
CA LYS A 61 -33.95 -0.15 -28.17
C LYS A 61 -34.55 -0.11 -26.78
N PHE A 62 -35.69 0.55 -26.66
CA PHE A 62 -36.55 0.54 -25.48
C PHE A 62 -38.01 0.72 -25.88
N THR A 63 -38.92 0.30 -25.00
CA THR A 63 -40.36 0.38 -25.24
C THR A 63 -40.94 1.64 -24.60
N MET A 64 -41.49 2.54 -25.41
CA MET A 64 -42.17 3.75 -24.95
C MET A 64 -43.69 3.57 -25.05
N LYS A 65 -44.42 3.81 -23.97
CA LYS A 65 -45.90 3.82 -23.98
C LYS A 65 -46.38 5.20 -24.42
N LEU A 66 -47.12 5.27 -25.53
CA LEU A 66 -47.77 6.51 -25.96
C LEU A 66 -48.94 6.82 -25.02
N ARG A 67 -48.93 8.02 -24.42
CA ARG A 67 -50.08 8.55 -23.68
C ARG A 67 -51.11 9.11 -24.66
N ASN A 68 -51.80 8.22 -25.36
CA ASN A 68 -53.09 8.54 -25.94
C ASN A 68 -54.14 8.03 -24.95
N GLY A 69 -55.15 8.84 -24.59
CA GLY A 69 -56.14 8.56 -23.54
C GLY A 69 -57.05 7.33 -23.74
N GLU A 70 -56.60 6.29 -24.45
CA GLU A 70 -57.27 5.02 -24.65
C GLU A 70 -56.87 3.98 -23.60
N ARG A 71 -57.79 3.05 -23.28
CA ARG A 71 -57.62 2.00 -22.25
C ARG A 71 -56.44 1.04 -22.49
N ASN A 72 -55.89 0.98 -23.70
CA ASN A 72 -54.73 0.14 -24.05
C ASN A 72 -53.61 1.01 -24.66
N PRO A 73 -52.57 1.37 -23.91
CA PRO A 73 -51.49 2.19 -24.43
C PRO A 73 -50.73 1.43 -25.52
N LYS A 74 -50.75 1.96 -26.76
CA LYS A 74 -49.88 1.48 -27.83
C LYS A 74 -48.42 1.69 -27.39
N SER A 75 -47.67 0.60 -27.39
CA SER A 75 -46.24 0.64 -27.11
C SER A 75 -45.49 0.70 -28.44
N VAL A 76 -44.58 1.66 -28.55
CA VAL A 76 -43.68 1.80 -29.70
C VAL A 76 -42.29 1.45 -29.24
N GLU A 77 -41.61 0.59 -30.01
CA GLU A 77 -40.20 0.30 -29.81
C GLU A 77 -39.39 1.36 -30.56
N LEU A 78 -38.56 2.11 -29.84
CA LEU A 78 -37.71 3.16 -30.39
C LEU A 78 -36.27 2.93 -29.94
N THR A 79 -35.31 3.33 -30.77
CA THR A 79 -33.91 3.43 -30.35
C THR A 79 -33.70 4.68 -29.50
N VAL A 80 -32.67 4.65 -28.64
CA VAL A 80 -32.26 5.82 -27.85
C VAL A 80 -31.90 7.01 -28.76
N HIS A 81 -31.31 6.74 -29.92
CA HIS A 81 -31.01 7.76 -30.92
C HIS A 81 -32.25 8.40 -31.54
N GLU A 82 -33.23 7.60 -31.99
CA GLU A 82 -34.50 8.10 -32.53
C GLU A 82 -35.27 8.93 -31.50
N TYR A 83 -35.32 8.47 -30.25
CA TYR A 83 -35.93 9.24 -29.17
C TYR A 83 -35.26 10.62 -28.98
N SER A 84 -33.92 10.67 -29.08
CA SER A 84 -33.16 11.90 -28.93
C SER A 84 -33.44 12.90 -30.06
N LEU A 85 -33.58 12.40 -31.30
CA LEU A 85 -33.95 13.22 -32.46
C LEU A 85 -35.38 13.79 -32.33
N LEU A 86 -36.33 12.96 -31.87
CA LEU A 86 -37.72 13.38 -31.66
C LEU A 86 -37.88 14.50 -30.62
N HIS A 87 -36.95 14.60 -29.67
CA HIS A 87 -36.98 15.59 -28.60
C HIS A 87 -35.93 16.72 -28.78
N GLU A 88 -35.40 16.88 -29.99
CA GLU A 88 -34.40 17.92 -30.35
C GLU A 88 -33.19 17.99 -29.40
N LEU A 89 -32.79 16.86 -28.83
CA LEU A 89 -31.63 16.80 -27.94
C LEU A 89 -30.35 16.97 -28.77
N LYS A 90 -29.79 18.19 -28.78
CA LYS A 90 -28.57 18.52 -29.52
C LYS A 90 -27.42 17.59 -29.14
N CYS A 91 -26.99 16.76 -30.08
CA CYS A 91 -25.75 16.00 -29.99
C CYS A 91 -24.65 16.78 -30.71
N ASN A 92 -23.68 17.32 -30.00
CA ASN A 92 -22.53 18.00 -30.61
C ASN A 92 -21.46 17.01 -31.14
N LEU A 93 -21.68 15.71 -30.97
CA LEU A 93 -20.73 14.64 -31.23
C LEU A 93 -21.34 13.59 -32.15
N CYS A 94 -21.72 14.01 -33.37
CA CYS A 94 -22.48 13.20 -34.31
C CYS A 94 -21.74 11.98 -34.91
N HIS A 95 -20.56 11.62 -34.41
CA HIS A 95 -19.71 10.55 -34.96
C HIS A 95 -19.42 9.37 -34.02
N PHE A 96 -19.97 9.35 -32.80
CA PHE A 96 -19.52 8.36 -31.81
C PHE A 96 -20.55 7.31 -31.42
N GLU A 97 -20.03 6.09 -31.27
CA GLU A 97 -20.69 4.88 -30.80
C GLU A 97 -20.85 4.89 -29.28
N PHE A 98 -21.87 5.59 -28.80
CA PHE A 98 -21.98 5.90 -27.37
C PHE A 98 -22.76 4.88 -26.56
N THR A 99 -22.23 4.53 -25.39
CA THR A 99 -22.84 3.61 -24.43
C THR A 99 -23.83 4.29 -23.48
N VAL A 100 -24.90 3.60 -23.10
CA VAL A 100 -26.01 4.19 -22.34
C VAL A 100 -25.89 3.95 -20.83
N VAL A 101 -26.21 4.94 -19.99
CA VAL A 101 -26.32 4.78 -18.53
C VAL A 101 -27.61 4.02 -18.17
N THR A 102 -27.47 2.86 -17.52
CA THR A 102 -28.54 1.83 -17.39
C THR A 102 -29.61 2.09 -16.32
N CYS A 103 -29.87 3.34 -15.90
CA CYS A 103 -30.99 3.62 -14.99
C CYS A 103 -32.29 3.98 -15.72
N LEU A 104 -32.19 4.72 -16.82
CA LEU A 104 -33.32 5.11 -17.69
C LEU A 104 -32.89 5.18 -19.16
N LEU A 105 -31.84 4.42 -19.52
CA LEU A 105 -31.19 4.48 -20.82
C LEU A 105 -30.85 5.93 -21.27
N ILE A 106 -30.11 6.65 -20.43
CA ILE A 106 -29.70 8.03 -20.71
C ILE A 106 -28.38 8.04 -21.48
N PRO A 107 -28.29 8.73 -22.63
CA PRO A 107 -27.03 8.93 -23.33
C PRO A 107 -26.01 9.68 -22.49
N PHE A 108 -24.77 9.18 -22.40
CA PHE A 108 -23.82 9.75 -21.43
C PHE A 108 -23.39 11.20 -21.73
N TRP A 109 -23.50 11.68 -22.98
CA TRP A 109 -23.19 13.08 -23.32
C TRP A 109 -24.21 14.08 -22.76
N LEU A 110 -25.39 13.59 -22.34
CA LEU A 110 -26.41 14.37 -21.63
C LEU A 110 -26.28 14.26 -20.11
N CYS A 111 -25.26 13.56 -19.61
CA CYS A 111 -25.04 13.33 -18.19
C CYS A 111 -23.91 14.22 -17.67
N GLU A 112 -24.20 14.99 -16.63
CA GLU A 112 -23.23 15.76 -15.87
C GLU A 112 -23.03 15.12 -14.49
N LEU A 113 -21.78 14.93 -14.06
CA LEU A 113 -21.47 14.45 -12.73
C LEU A 113 -21.82 15.53 -11.69
N VAL A 114 -22.56 15.12 -10.66
CA VAL A 114 -22.91 16.00 -9.53
C VAL A 114 -21.69 16.27 -8.66
N SER A 115 -21.62 17.45 -8.03
CA SER A 115 -20.54 17.83 -7.14
C SER A 115 -20.57 17.04 -5.81
N LEU A 116 -19.52 17.19 -4.99
CA LEU A 116 -19.41 16.63 -3.63
C LEU A 116 -19.50 15.10 -3.49
N GLN A 117 -19.38 14.37 -4.60
CA GLN A 117 -19.37 12.92 -4.57
C GLN A 117 -17.99 12.36 -4.23
N ARG A 118 -17.91 11.45 -3.26
CA ARG A 118 -16.65 10.76 -2.94
C ARG A 118 -16.28 9.77 -4.03
N TYR A 119 -15.10 9.94 -4.63
CA TYR A 119 -14.51 8.94 -5.50
C TYR A 119 -13.90 7.80 -4.67
N THR A 120 -14.39 6.57 -4.88
CA THR A 120 -14.02 5.38 -4.08
C THR A 120 -13.12 4.39 -4.81
N ARG A 121 -12.88 4.58 -6.11
CA ARG A 121 -12.05 3.65 -6.90
C ARG A 121 -10.56 3.89 -6.68
N ALA A 122 -9.76 2.88 -6.99
CA ALA A 122 -8.32 2.95 -6.87
C ALA A 122 -7.74 3.96 -7.86
N LEU A 123 -7.01 4.95 -7.34
CA LEU A 123 -6.32 5.95 -8.14
C LEU A 123 -5.11 5.37 -8.87
N SER A 124 -4.82 5.90 -10.06
CA SER A 124 -3.60 5.60 -10.81
C SER A 124 -2.34 6.06 -10.06
N GLY A 125 -1.17 5.54 -10.43
CA GLY A 125 0.09 5.93 -9.80
C GLY A 125 0.40 7.43 -9.95
N GLN A 126 0.02 8.04 -11.07
CA GLN A 126 0.16 9.48 -11.33
C GLN A 126 -0.84 10.29 -10.50
N GLN A 127 -2.11 9.88 -10.46
CA GLN A 127 -3.14 10.53 -9.65
C GLN A 127 -2.79 10.51 -8.16
N LYS A 128 -2.28 9.38 -7.65
CA LYS A 128 -1.79 9.26 -6.27
C LYS A 128 -0.63 10.21 -5.99
N ALA A 129 0.34 10.29 -6.90
CA ALA A 129 1.50 11.17 -6.73
C ALA A 129 1.07 12.66 -6.71
N SER A 130 0.21 13.05 -7.65
CA SER A 130 -0.37 14.40 -7.70
C SER A 130 -1.17 14.72 -6.44
N LEU A 131 -1.99 13.79 -5.95
CA LEU A 131 -2.75 13.96 -4.71
C LEU A 131 -1.84 14.14 -3.49
N VAL A 132 -0.77 13.34 -3.37
CA VAL A 132 0.19 13.44 -2.27
C VAL A 132 0.88 14.81 -2.30
N GLU A 133 1.30 15.27 -3.48
CA GLU A 133 1.97 16.57 -3.62
C GLU A 133 1.02 17.72 -3.25
N LYS A 134 -0.22 17.69 -3.76
CA LYS A 134 -1.24 18.72 -3.46
C LYS A 134 -1.75 18.69 -2.02
N SER A 135 -1.70 17.54 -1.35
CA SER A 135 -2.14 17.40 0.04
C SER A 135 -1.02 17.67 1.05
N ARG A 136 0.22 17.87 0.58
CA ARG A 136 1.35 18.19 1.45
C ARG A 136 1.19 19.63 1.92
N GLN A 137 1.08 19.79 3.23
CA GLN A 137 1.04 21.09 3.90
C GLN A 137 2.13 21.10 4.94
N ASN A 138 2.84 22.22 5.05
CA ASN A 138 3.77 22.39 6.15
C ASN A 138 2.99 22.62 7.48
N PRO A 139 3.62 22.43 8.65
CA PRO A 139 2.94 22.55 9.94
C PRO A 139 2.31 23.93 10.16
N GLN A 140 2.98 25.00 9.75
CA GLN A 140 2.50 26.36 9.90
C GLN A 140 1.27 26.64 9.05
N GLU A 141 1.29 26.29 7.76
CA GLU A 141 0.15 26.38 6.84
C GLU A 141 -1.06 25.63 7.38
N ARG A 142 -0.83 24.41 7.90
CA ARG A 142 -1.89 23.60 8.50
C ARG A 142 -2.46 24.25 9.76
N LYS A 143 -1.61 24.79 10.65
CA LYS A 143 -2.04 25.50 11.86
C LYS A 143 -2.89 26.72 11.49
N THR A 144 -2.45 27.53 10.53
CA THR A 144 -3.19 28.69 10.03
C THR A 144 -4.53 28.29 9.41
N ALA A 145 -4.55 27.28 8.54
CA ALA A 145 -5.79 26.80 7.91
C ALA A 145 -6.81 26.30 8.94
N LEU A 146 -6.36 25.59 9.98
CA LEU A 146 -7.22 25.13 11.07
C LEU A 146 -7.72 26.29 11.93
N SER A 147 -6.85 27.24 12.28
CA SER A 147 -7.25 28.45 13.02
C SER A 147 -8.29 29.24 12.25
N GLN A 148 -8.07 29.46 10.95
CA GLN A 148 -9.01 30.15 10.08
C GLN A 148 -10.33 29.40 9.98
N ALA A 149 -10.33 28.07 9.85
CA ALA A 149 -11.55 27.27 9.85
C ALA A 149 -12.35 27.43 11.15
N LEU A 150 -11.69 27.38 12.32
CA LEU A 150 -12.33 27.61 13.62
C LEU A 150 -12.95 29.01 13.73
N HIS A 151 -12.27 30.03 13.23
CA HIS A 151 -12.81 31.40 13.20
C HIS A 151 -14.00 31.55 12.25
N THR A 152 -13.89 31.02 11.02
CA THR A 152 -14.95 31.11 10.00
C THR A 152 -16.21 30.34 10.39
N SER A 153 -16.07 29.17 11.01
CA SER A 153 -17.22 28.36 11.44
C SER A 153 -18.05 29.03 12.54
N ASN A 154 -17.46 29.93 13.34
CA ASN A 154 -18.12 30.72 14.37
C ASN A 154 -19.14 29.92 15.23
N TYR A 155 -18.72 28.76 15.75
CA TYR A 155 -19.60 27.83 16.47
C TYR A 155 -20.36 28.44 17.65
N ASN A 156 -19.81 29.48 18.29
CA ASN A 156 -20.47 30.15 19.42
C ASN A 156 -21.70 30.98 19.00
N ALA A 157 -21.89 31.27 17.72
CA ALA A 157 -23.09 31.93 17.20
C ALA A 157 -24.21 30.95 16.83
N ASP A 158 -23.94 29.63 16.87
CA ASP A 158 -24.93 28.62 16.55
C ASP A 158 -25.93 28.46 17.72
N PRO A 159 -27.24 28.63 17.49
CA PRO A 159 -28.26 28.54 18.54
C PRO A 159 -28.27 27.22 19.30
N LEU A 160 -27.85 26.11 18.69
CA LEU A 160 -27.80 24.80 19.33
C LEU A 160 -26.72 24.76 20.42
N PHE A 161 -25.56 25.35 20.17
CA PHE A 161 -24.48 25.40 21.18
C PHE A 161 -24.83 26.36 22.32
N TRP A 162 -25.41 27.52 22.00
CA TRP A 162 -25.82 28.51 23.00
C TRP A 162 -26.91 27.96 23.93
N SER A 163 -27.96 27.34 23.38
CA SER A 163 -29.05 26.74 24.16
C SER A 163 -28.59 25.57 25.04
N ALA A 164 -27.53 24.86 24.63
CA ALA A 164 -26.92 23.79 25.41
C ALA A 164 -25.89 24.29 26.46
N GLY A 165 -25.60 25.59 26.52
CA GLY A 165 -24.57 26.15 27.41
C GLY A 165 -23.14 25.75 27.01
N ILE A 166 -22.91 25.36 25.76
CA ILE A 166 -21.61 24.92 25.24
C ILE A 166 -20.91 26.08 24.54
N SER A 167 -19.66 26.36 24.92
CA SER A 167 -18.79 27.32 24.24
C SER A 167 -17.53 26.65 23.72
N ILE A 168 -17.15 26.93 22.47
CA ILE A 168 -15.93 26.40 21.85
C ILE A 168 -14.83 27.46 21.89
N ASN A 169 -13.68 27.11 22.47
CA ASN A 169 -12.48 27.95 22.42
C ASN A 169 -11.92 27.98 20.99
N ARG A 170 -11.52 29.18 20.53
CA ARG A 170 -10.99 29.42 19.18
C ARG A 170 -9.48 29.23 19.10
N GLU A 171 -8.81 29.14 20.25
CA GLU A 171 -7.37 28.92 20.33
C GLU A 171 -7.02 27.44 20.52
N PHE A 172 -5.83 27.05 20.09
CA PHE A 172 -5.32 25.70 20.31
C PHE A 172 -4.94 25.49 21.78
N THR A 173 -5.27 24.31 22.31
CA THR A 173 -4.84 23.90 23.64
C THR A 173 -3.32 23.81 23.71
N THR A 174 -2.72 24.56 24.63
CA THR A 174 -1.28 24.51 24.90
C THR A 174 -0.99 23.34 25.83
N VAL A 175 0.04 22.55 25.50
CA VAL A 175 0.49 21.40 26.28
C VAL A 175 2.00 21.42 26.40
N GLU A 176 2.51 21.05 27.58
CA GLU A 176 3.94 20.85 27.80
C GLU A 176 4.32 19.43 27.34
N GLY A 177 5.25 19.35 26.38
CA GLY A 177 5.79 18.07 25.92
C GLY A 177 7.26 17.92 26.32
N ARG A 178 7.70 16.67 26.52
CA ARG A 178 9.09 16.34 26.87
C ARG A 178 9.76 15.63 25.71
N VAL A 179 10.88 16.17 25.24
CA VAL A 179 11.67 15.53 24.18
C VAL A 179 12.61 14.49 24.79
N LEU A 180 12.38 13.22 24.50
CA LEU A 180 13.21 12.11 24.95
C LEU A 180 14.59 12.13 24.28
N ALA A 181 15.63 11.79 25.05
CA ALA A 181 16.97 11.62 24.51
C ALA A 181 17.01 10.45 23.52
N PRO A 182 17.69 10.59 22.37
CA PRO A 182 17.80 9.53 21.39
C PRO A 182 18.59 8.33 21.96
N PRO A 183 18.22 7.09 21.60
CA PRO A 183 18.95 5.91 22.08
C PRO A 183 20.37 5.87 21.50
N LYS A 184 21.30 5.33 22.29
CA LYS A 184 22.65 5.02 21.83
C LYS A 184 22.59 3.86 20.84
N LEU A 185 23.16 4.06 19.66
CA LEU A 185 23.30 3.01 18.64
C LEU A 185 24.74 2.51 18.59
N THR A 186 24.88 1.20 18.48
CA THR A 186 26.15 0.51 18.26
C THR A 186 26.19 -0.02 16.83
N VAL A 187 27.27 0.29 16.11
CA VAL A 187 27.56 -0.23 14.78
C VAL A 187 28.81 -1.11 14.81
N GLY A 188 29.26 -1.59 13.64
CA GLY A 188 30.45 -2.41 13.56
C GLY A 188 31.69 -1.76 14.20
N LYS A 189 32.64 -2.60 14.59
CA LYS A 189 33.82 -2.21 15.39
C LYS A 189 33.47 -1.68 16.79
N ASN A 190 32.26 -1.97 17.30
CA ASN A 190 31.75 -1.48 18.59
C ASN A 190 31.75 0.06 18.71
N GLU A 191 31.70 0.77 17.57
CA GLU A 191 31.56 2.22 17.55
C GLU A 191 30.14 2.60 17.98
N ASN A 192 30.06 3.56 18.89
CA ASN A 192 28.81 4.03 19.45
C ASN A 192 28.54 5.47 19.04
N PHE A 193 27.29 5.80 18.70
CA PHE A 193 26.88 7.17 18.41
C PHE A 193 25.41 7.42 18.77
N PHE A 194 25.04 8.69 18.86
CA PHE A 194 23.66 9.13 19.09
C PHE A 194 23.07 9.72 17.80
N PRO A 195 21.90 9.25 17.34
CA PRO A 195 21.17 9.86 16.24
C PRO A 195 20.86 11.33 16.49
N ARG A 196 20.82 12.14 15.43
CA ARG A 196 20.45 13.56 15.50
C ARG A 196 19.13 13.76 14.75
N ASN A 197 18.17 14.43 15.38
CA ASN A 197 16.85 14.72 14.80
C ASN A 197 16.17 13.48 14.20
N GLY A 198 16.24 12.34 14.90
CA GLY A 198 15.66 11.06 14.46
C GLY A 198 16.28 10.47 13.20
N ARG A 199 17.46 10.94 12.77
CA ARG A 199 18.14 10.50 11.55
C ARG A 199 19.60 10.12 11.81
N TRP A 200 20.08 9.17 11.02
CA TRP A 200 21.48 8.79 10.96
C TRP A 200 21.81 8.20 9.59
N ASN A 201 23.09 8.09 9.29
CA ASN A 201 23.60 7.45 8.08
C ASN A 201 24.79 6.53 8.43
N PHE A 202 25.17 5.69 7.47
CA PHE A 202 26.32 4.79 7.58
C PHE A 202 27.59 5.39 6.99
N ASN A 203 27.70 6.72 6.86
CA ASN A 203 28.94 7.33 6.38
C ASN A 203 30.07 7.01 7.36
N ASN A 204 31.16 6.47 6.82
CA ASN A 204 32.34 5.98 7.53
C ASN A 204 32.06 4.90 8.61
N LYS A 205 30.88 4.25 8.57
CA LYS A 205 30.48 3.20 9.52
C LYS A 205 30.35 1.85 8.82
N THR A 206 30.54 0.78 9.59
CA THR A 206 30.39 -0.61 9.13
C THR A 206 29.23 -1.30 9.85
N PHE A 207 28.71 -2.39 9.30
CA PHE A 207 27.66 -3.18 9.96
C PHE A 207 28.21 -3.97 11.15
N VAL A 208 27.34 -4.31 12.11
CA VAL A 208 27.72 -5.06 13.32
C VAL A 208 28.22 -6.45 12.95
N ASP A 209 27.40 -7.21 12.22
CA ASP A 209 27.82 -8.50 11.72
C ASP A 209 28.67 -8.34 10.46
N ARG A 210 29.60 -9.29 10.28
CA ARG A 210 30.39 -9.43 9.05
C ARG A 210 30.05 -10.75 8.39
N LYS A 211 28.90 -10.81 7.71
CA LYS A 211 28.56 -11.97 6.87
C LYS A 211 29.14 -11.80 5.48
N ASN A 212 29.77 -12.85 4.98
CA ASN A 212 30.31 -12.89 3.63
C ASN A 212 29.21 -13.32 2.66
N ILE A 213 29.08 -12.59 1.57
CA ILE A 213 28.18 -12.88 0.47
C ILE A 213 29.03 -13.47 -0.65
N LYS A 214 29.10 -14.79 -0.72
CA LYS A 214 29.95 -15.52 -1.65
C LYS A 214 29.22 -15.95 -2.92
N ASP A 215 27.92 -16.17 -2.83
CA ASP A 215 27.12 -16.76 -3.90
C ASP A 215 25.81 -16.02 -4.12
N TRP A 216 25.74 -15.27 -5.23
CA TRP A 216 24.57 -14.50 -5.61
C TRP A 216 24.52 -14.32 -7.12
N CYS A 217 23.31 -14.10 -7.65
CA CYS A 217 23.09 -13.91 -9.09
C CYS A 217 22.33 -12.62 -9.36
N ILE A 218 22.46 -12.12 -10.59
CA ILE A 218 21.68 -10.98 -11.09
C ILE A 218 20.65 -11.50 -12.08
N VAL A 219 19.40 -11.05 -11.94
CA VAL A 219 18.28 -11.42 -12.82
C VAL A 219 17.68 -10.16 -13.44
N ASN A 220 17.94 -9.93 -14.71
CA ASN A 220 17.56 -8.70 -15.40
C ASN A 220 16.36 -8.91 -16.34
N PHE A 221 15.21 -8.31 -15.98
CA PHE A 221 14.02 -8.24 -16.84
C PHE A 221 14.10 -7.06 -17.82
N ASN A 222 15.22 -6.96 -18.55
CA ASN A 222 15.50 -5.88 -19.51
C ASN A 222 15.46 -4.47 -18.90
N ALA A 223 15.90 -4.31 -17.65
CA ALA A 223 16.11 -2.99 -17.05
C ALA A 223 17.25 -2.24 -17.76
N ARG A 224 17.05 -0.94 -18.02
CA ARG A 224 18.01 -0.07 -18.68
C ARG A 224 19.10 0.38 -17.70
N CYS A 225 20.02 -0.53 -17.38
CA CYS A 225 21.15 -0.24 -16.51
C CYS A 225 22.37 -1.08 -16.88
N ASP A 226 23.56 -0.52 -16.65
CA ASP A 226 24.81 -1.25 -16.76
C ASP A 226 24.98 -2.19 -15.55
N LEU A 227 24.78 -3.48 -15.78
CA LEU A 227 24.84 -4.51 -14.76
C LEU A 227 26.25 -4.72 -14.21
N GLN A 228 27.29 -4.50 -15.03
CA GLN A 228 28.69 -4.66 -14.63
C GLN A 228 29.15 -3.50 -13.74
N ASN A 229 28.78 -2.26 -14.11
CA ASN A 229 29.04 -1.11 -13.25
C ASN A 229 28.21 -1.19 -11.95
N LEU A 230 26.96 -1.69 -12.02
CA LEU A 230 26.12 -1.91 -10.85
C LEU A 230 26.71 -2.94 -9.89
N SER A 231 27.15 -4.11 -10.38
CA SER A 231 27.75 -5.16 -9.54
C SER A 231 29.02 -4.65 -8.87
N ARG A 232 29.95 -4.07 -9.64
CA ARG A 232 31.19 -3.48 -9.11
C ARG A 232 30.92 -2.40 -8.06
N SER A 233 29.96 -1.52 -8.31
CA SER A 233 29.58 -0.46 -7.36
C SER A 233 28.97 -1.02 -6.08
N LEU A 234 28.13 -2.06 -6.19
CA LEU A 234 27.53 -2.74 -5.04
C LEU A 234 28.60 -3.44 -4.20
N ILE A 235 29.54 -4.16 -4.82
CA ILE A 235 30.65 -4.83 -4.14
C ILE A 235 31.55 -3.81 -3.45
N ARG A 236 31.92 -2.72 -4.14
CA ARG A 236 32.70 -1.61 -3.56
C ARG A 236 31.98 -1.01 -2.35
N CYS A 237 30.69 -0.73 -2.47
CA CYS A 237 29.87 -0.21 -1.39
C CYS A 237 29.77 -1.19 -0.22
N GLY A 238 29.63 -2.49 -0.50
CA GLY A 238 29.65 -3.56 0.51
C GLY A 238 30.95 -3.55 1.29
N ARG A 239 32.10 -3.50 0.60
CA ARG A 239 33.43 -3.47 1.21
C ARG A 239 33.61 -2.27 2.15
N MET A 240 33.16 -1.08 1.72
CA MET A 240 33.18 0.13 2.56
C MET A 240 32.30 0.01 3.82
N ARG A 241 31.29 -0.87 3.82
CA ARG A 241 30.41 -1.15 4.97
C ARG A 241 30.81 -2.40 5.76
N GLY A 242 31.95 -3.01 5.43
CA GLY A 242 32.47 -4.19 6.14
C GLY A 242 31.87 -5.52 5.68
N ILE A 243 31.17 -5.55 4.54
CA ILE A 243 30.67 -6.77 3.90
C ILE A 243 31.64 -7.19 2.81
N MET A 244 32.12 -8.43 2.86
CA MET A 244 32.86 -9.02 1.75
C MET A 244 31.88 -9.69 0.79
N MET A 245 31.83 -9.19 -0.44
CA MET A 245 30.99 -9.71 -1.52
C MET A 245 31.88 -10.24 -2.64
N SER A 246 31.63 -11.46 -3.11
CA SER A 246 32.22 -12.01 -4.34
C SER A 246 31.54 -11.42 -5.57
N GLU A 247 32.14 -11.59 -6.75
CA GLU A 247 31.47 -11.31 -8.03
C GLU A 247 30.22 -12.21 -8.20
N PRO A 248 29.17 -11.74 -8.91
CA PRO A 248 27.96 -12.53 -9.10
C PRO A 248 28.28 -13.79 -9.91
N ARG A 249 27.79 -14.96 -9.45
CA ARG A 249 28.01 -16.26 -10.10
C ARG A 249 27.58 -16.24 -11.57
N LYS A 250 26.40 -15.68 -11.83
CA LYS A 250 25.83 -15.58 -13.17
C LYS A 250 24.87 -14.40 -13.27
N VAL A 251 24.79 -13.84 -14.47
CA VAL A 251 23.78 -12.84 -14.85
C VAL A 251 22.79 -13.51 -15.79
N PHE A 252 21.52 -13.54 -15.39
CA PHE A 252 20.40 -14.02 -16.19
C PHE A 252 19.74 -12.83 -16.88
N GLN A 253 19.68 -12.86 -18.20
CA GLN A 253 19.11 -11.80 -19.02
C GLN A 253 17.84 -12.32 -19.69
N GLU A 254 16.73 -11.62 -19.48
CA GLU A 254 15.49 -11.97 -20.16
C GLU A 254 15.64 -11.81 -21.68
N ARG A 255 15.25 -12.87 -22.40
CA ARG A 255 15.20 -12.89 -23.87
C ARG A 255 14.22 -11.82 -24.39
N ARG A 256 14.64 -11.05 -25.40
CA ARG A 256 13.90 -9.85 -25.88
C ARG A 256 12.51 -10.19 -26.41
N GLU A 257 12.34 -11.40 -26.96
CA GLU A 257 11.09 -11.90 -27.54
C GLU A 257 9.98 -12.03 -26.48
N LEU A 258 10.36 -12.22 -25.22
CA LEU A 258 9.42 -12.39 -24.10
C LEU A 258 8.93 -11.05 -23.53
N SER A 259 9.55 -9.92 -23.88
CA SER A 259 9.26 -8.62 -23.29
C SER A 259 7.79 -8.17 -23.44
N ASN A 260 7.15 -8.56 -24.54
CA ASN A 260 5.75 -8.26 -24.86
C ASN A 260 4.73 -9.23 -24.21
N ARG A 261 5.21 -10.29 -23.54
CA ARG A 261 4.34 -11.29 -22.91
C ARG A 261 3.84 -10.82 -21.54
N PRO A 262 2.76 -11.43 -21.01
CA PRO A 262 2.28 -11.14 -19.65
C PRO A 262 3.39 -11.32 -18.59
N ALA A 263 3.36 -10.48 -17.56
CA ALA A 263 4.38 -10.44 -16.51
C ALA A 263 4.55 -11.78 -15.77
N SER A 264 3.47 -12.52 -15.54
CA SER A 264 3.52 -13.86 -14.92
C SER A 264 4.29 -14.86 -15.78
N PHE A 265 3.99 -14.91 -17.08
CA PHE A 265 4.65 -15.81 -18.02
C PHE A 265 6.15 -15.51 -18.14
N ARG A 266 6.52 -14.23 -18.17
CA ARG A 266 7.92 -13.77 -18.19
C ARG A 266 8.69 -14.24 -16.96
N VAL A 267 8.08 -14.12 -15.78
CA VAL A 267 8.66 -14.61 -14.52
C VAL A 267 8.81 -16.12 -14.53
N ASP A 268 7.79 -16.86 -14.96
CA ASP A 268 7.83 -18.33 -14.97
C ASP A 268 8.98 -18.85 -15.84
N LYS A 269 9.16 -18.28 -17.04
CA LYS A 269 10.28 -18.65 -17.93
C LYS A 269 11.65 -18.33 -17.34
N MET A 270 11.78 -17.21 -16.63
CA MET A 270 13.02 -16.86 -15.93
C MET A 270 13.32 -17.84 -14.79
N ILE A 271 12.30 -18.31 -14.08
CA ILE A 271 12.44 -19.27 -12.99
C ILE A 271 12.86 -20.65 -13.53
N GLU A 272 12.27 -21.10 -14.62
CA GLU A 272 12.70 -22.33 -15.33
C GLU A 272 14.18 -22.24 -15.77
N GLU A 273 14.61 -21.08 -16.26
CA GLU A 273 16.00 -20.84 -16.65
C GLU A 273 16.94 -20.87 -15.43
N LEU A 274 16.52 -20.30 -14.30
CA LEU A 274 17.27 -20.36 -13.04
C LEU A 274 17.42 -21.81 -12.56
N GLN A 275 16.34 -22.59 -12.54
CA GLN A 275 16.35 -23.98 -12.07
C GLN A 275 17.17 -24.91 -12.97
N SER A 276 17.14 -24.69 -14.29
CA SER A 276 17.94 -25.51 -15.23
C SER A 276 19.43 -25.19 -15.19
N ASN A 277 19.82 -23.97 -14.81
CA ASN A 277 21.21 -23.53 -14.82
C ASN A 277 21.88 -23.55 -13.43
N LEU A 278 21.10 -23.61 -12.35
CA LEU A 278 21.61 -23.59 -10.98
C LEU A 278 21.37 -24.95 -10.33
N ARG A 279 22.47 -25.66 -10.01
CA ARG A 279 22.41 -26.88 -9.18
C ARG A 279 22.06 -26.56 -7.74
N ASP A 280 22.66 -25.50 -7.21
CA ASP A 280 22.49 -25.04 -5.83
C ASP A 280 21.80 -23.68 -5.78
N VAL A 281 20.98 -23.49 -4.75
CA VAL A 281 20.27 -22.24 -4.49
C VAL A 281 21.25 -21.15 -4.04
N PRO A 282 21.33 -20.01 -4.74
CA PRO A 282 22.21 -18.91 -4.34
C PRO A 282 21.73 -18.23 -3.06
N GLN A 283 22.62 -17.52 -2.35
CA GLN A 283 22.26 -16.83 -1.11
C GLN A 283 21.19 -15.76 -1.34
N PHE A 284 21.27 -15.04 -2.46
CA PHE A 284 20.20 -14.15 -2.89
C PHE A 284 20.24 -13.86 -4.40
N LEU A 285 19.13 -13.34 -4.93
CA LEU A 285 19.00 -12.84 -6.30
C LEU A 285 18.80 -11.31 -6.28
N LEU A 286 19.66 -10.58 -6.99
CA LEU A 286 19.47 -9.16 -7.29
C LEU A 286 18.66 -9.02 -8.57
N CYS A 287 17.51 -8.34 -8.51
CA CYS A 287 16.58 -8.23 -9.63
C CYS A 287 16.35 -6.76 -10.03
N PRO A 288 17.11 -6.23 -11.01
CA PRO A 288 16.81 -4.95 -11.64
C PRO A 288 15.49 -5.02 -12.41
N LEU A 289 14.54 -4.16 -12.05
CA LEU A 289 13.25 -4.02 -12.71
C LEU A 289 13.27 -2.85 -13.70
N PRO A 290 12.62 -2.99 -14.87
CA PRO A 290 12.57 -1.94 -15.88
C PRO A 290 11.72 -0.74 -15.46
N GLU A 291 10.70 -0.96 -14.62
CA GLU A 291 9.72 0.06 -14.23
C GLU A 291 9.90 0.49 -12.77
N ARG A 292 9.90 1.82 -12.51
CA ARG A 292 10.18 2.39 -11.19
C ARG A 292 9.07 2.18 -10.15
N LYS A 293 7.81 2.27 -10.57
CA LYS A 293 6.64 2.22 -9.69
C LYS A 293 5.66 1.20 -10.23
N ASN A 294 5.14 0.35 -9.36
CA ASN A 294 4.09 -0.62 -9.65
C ASN A 294 4.43 -1.58 -10.81
N SER A 295 5.69 -2.06 -10.87
CA SER A 295 6.05 -3.02 -11.91
C SER A 295 5.19 -4.27 -11.80
N LYS A 296 4.54 -4.65 -12.91
CA LYS A 296 3.68 -5.84 -12.96
C LYS A 296 4.47 -7.13 -12.70
N LEU A 297 5.80 -7.09 -12.84
CA LEU A 297 6.71 -8.20 -12.58
C LEU A 297 6.94 -8.44 -11.08
N TYR A 298 6.89 -7.40 -10.24
CA TYR A 298 7.28 -7.50 -8.83
C TYR A 298 6.44 -8.53 -8.05
N GLY A 299 5.12 -8.50 -8.23
CA GLY A 299 4.19 -9.40 -7.53
C GLY A 299 4.44 -10.88 -7.88
N PRO A 300 4.34 -11.28 -9.17
CA PRO A 300 4.63 -12.64 -9.61
C PRO A 300 6.04 -13.10 -9.24
N TRP A 301 7.06 -12.24 -9.43
CA TRP A 301 8.45 -12.54 -9.08
C TRP A 301 8.61 -12.87 -7.60
N LYS A 302 8.01 -12.04 -6.73
CA LYS A 302 8.03 -12.28 -5.28
C LYS A 302 7.28 -13.55 -4.92
N LYS A 303 6.08 -13.75 -5.47
CA LYS A 303 5.27 -14.94 -5.19
C LYS A 303 6.05 -16.21 -5.51
N ARG A 304 6.52 -16.37 -6.75
CA ARG A 304 7.26 -17.56 -7.21
C ARG A 304 8.53 -17.84 -6.42
N ASN A 305 9.31 -16.80 -6.07
CA ASN A 305 10.52 -16.99 -5.28
C ASN A 305 10.24 -17.35 -3.82
N LEU A 306 9.15 -16.86 -3.23
CA LEU A 306 8.77 -17.23 -1.86
C LEU A 306 8.10 -18.61 -1.79
N SER A 307 7.24 -18.97 -2.75
CA SER A 307 6.47 -20.21 -2.73
C SER A 307 7.21 -21.41 -3.30
N ASP A 308 7.96 -21.23 -4.40
CA ASP A 308 8.44 -22.36 -5.19
C ASP A 308 9.94 -22.59 -4.98
N LEU A 309 10.75 -21.53 -5.05
CA LEU A 309 12.22 -21.64 -4.93
C LEU A 309 12.77 -21.46 -3.50
N GLY A 310 12.09 -20.68 -2.66
CA GLY A 310 12.59 -20.31 -1.33
C GLY A 310 13.82 -19.39 -1.32
N VAL A 311 14.13 -18.67 -2.41
CA VAL A 311 15.33 -17.80 -2.47
C VAL A 311 15.05 -16.38 -1.99
N VAL A 312 15.99 -15.81 -1.24
CA VAL A 312 15.98 -14.40 -0.88
C VAL A 312 16.14 -13.54 -2.14
N THR A 313 15.22 -12.59 -2.36
CA THR A 313 15.29 -11.68 -3.51
C THR A 313 15.33 -10.21 -3.13
N GLN A 314 16.16 -9.43 -3.83
CA GLN A 314 16.23 -7.98 -3.73
C GLN A 314 15.96 -7.33 -5.08
N CYS A 315 14.78 -6.73 -5.25
CA CYS A 315 14.47 -5.96 -6.44
C CYS A 315 15.00 -4.53 -6.32
N ILE A 316 15.49 -3.96 -7.42
CA ILE A 316 15.91 -2.56 -7.52
C ILE A 316 15.31 -1.92 -8.79
N ALA A 317 15.20 -0.59 -8.80
CA ALA A 317 14.83 0.18 -9.98
C ALA A 317 15.90 1.27 -10.19
N PRO A 318 17.01 0.94 -10.88
CA PRO A 318 18.18 1.79 -10.97
C PRO A 318 17.96 2.93 -11.99
N GLN A 319 18.03 4.18 -11.52
CA GLN A 319 18.03 5.38 -12.39
C GLN A 319 19.12 6.37 -11.98
N ARG A 320 19.26 6.63 -10.68
CA ARG A 320 20.38 7.36 -10.08
C ARG A 320 20.96 6.50 -8.97
N VAL A 321 21.90 5.64 -9.35
CA VAL A 321 22.59 4.76 -8.40
C VAL A 321 23.75 5.55 -7.80
N ASN A 322 23.63 5.89 -6.51
CA ASN A 322 24.70 6.52 -5.73
C ASN A 322 25.02 5.67 -4.49
N ASP A 323 26.09 6.00 -3.80
CA ASP A 323 26.57 5.20 -2.66
C ASP A 323 25.54 5.15 -1.51
N GLN A 324 24.73 6.20 -1.33
CA GLN A 324 23.65 6.20 -0.35
C GLN A 324 22.50 5.24 -0.74
N TYR A 325 22.13 5.20 -2.02
CA TYR A 325 21.15 4.26 -2.55
C TYR A 325 21.62 2.82 -2.38
N LEU A 326 22.87 2.54 -2.77
CA LEU A 326 23.47 1.20 -2.62
C LEU A 326 23.60 0.80 -1.14
N THR A 327 23.99 1.73 -0.27
CA THR A 327 24.00 1.50 1.18
C THR A 327 22.60 1.09 1.68
N ASN A 328 21.54 1.79 1.25
CA ASN A 328 20.16 1.44 1.62
C ASN A 328 19.69 0.10 1.05
N VAL A 329 20.19 -0.30 -0.12
CA VAL A 329 19.95 -1.63 -0.71
C VAL A 329 20.69 -2.70 0.10
N LEU A 330 21.95 -2.46 0.47
CA LEU A 330 22.76 -3.37 1.28
C LEU A 330 22.15 -3.60 2.67
N LEU A 331 21.63 -2.55 3.33
CA LEU A 331 20.91 -2.69 4.60
C LEU A 331 19.76 -3.72 4.49
N LYS A 332 19.06 -3.75 3.35
CA LYS A 332 17.95 -4.68 3.10
C LYS A 332 18.43 -6.08 2.74
N ILE A 333 19.45 -6.20 1.89
CA ILE A 333 20.04 -7.50 1.54
C ILE A 333 20.57 -8.18 2.80
N PHE A 334 21.35 -7.44 3.58
CA PHE A 334 21.99 -7.95 4.78
C PHE A 334 20.98 -8.41 5.83
N ALA A 335 19.93 -7.62 6.08
CA ALA A 335 18.83 -8.01 6.96
C ALA A 335 18.12 -9.29 6.50
N LYS A 336 17.89 -9.46 5.18
CA LYS A 336 17.26 -10.68 4.64
C LYS A 336 18.14 -11.91 4.71
N LEU A 337 19.46 -11.74 4.71
CA LEU A 337 20.45 -12.79 4.97
C LEU A 337 20.67 -13.04 6.48
N GLY A 338 19.80 -12.45 7.32
CA GLY A 338 19.82 -12.58 8.78
C GLY A 338 21.01 -11.89 9.44
N GLY A 339 21.62 -10.91 8.79
CA GLY A 339 22.71 -10.11 9.36
C GLY A 339 22.20 -8.89 10.12
N ILE A 340 22.94 -8.49 11.16
CA ILE A 340 22.61 -7.33 12.00
C ILE A 340 23.32 -6.07 11.50
N ASN A 341 22.55 -5.06 11.11
CA ASN A 341 23.08 -3.78 10.63
C ASN A 341 23.62 -2.89 11.76
N SER A 342 22.81 -2.70 12.80
CA SER A 342 23.08 -1.85 13.97
C SER A 342 22.30 -2.38 15.17
N LEU A 343 22.84 -2.23 16.38
CA LEU A 343 22.19 -2.59 17.63
C LEU A 343 21.74 -1.34 18.37
N ALA A 344 20.51 -1.37 18.88
CA ALA A 344 20.10 -0.50 19.97
C ALA A 344 20.26 -1.28 21.28
N ALA A 345 20.32 -0.58 22.42
CA ALA A 345 20.41 -1.21 23.75
C ALA A 345 19.21 -2.12 24.11
N VAL A 346 18.20 -2.22 23.24
CA VAL A 346 16.99 -3.04 23.42
C VAL A 346 16.96 -4.13 22.34
N ARG A 347 16.80 -5.39 22.76
CA ARG A 347 16.55 -6.51 21.85
C ARG A 347 15.07 -6.51 21.47
N THR A 348 14.78 -6.40 20.18
CA THR A 348 13.43 -6.52 19.62
C THR A 348 13.39 -7.69 18.65
N GLN A 349 12.34 -8.53 18.71
CA GLN A 349 12.13 -9.57 17.70
C GLN A 349 11.80 -8.96 16.33
N SER A 350 12.16 -9.66 15.26
CA SER A 350 11.85 -9.25 13.89
C SER A 350 10.33 -9.23 13.66
N PRO A 351 9.78 -8.27 12.91
CA PRO A 351 8.36 -8.25 12.59
C PRO A 351 7.99 -9.48 11.75
N LYS A 352 7.28 -10.45 12.34
CA LYS A 352 6.46 -11.42 11.61
C LYS A 352 5.02 -10.90 11.70
N LEU A 353 4.34 -10.79 10.56
CA LEU A 353 3.11 -10.02 10.40
C LEU A 353 1.98 -11.01 10.18
N GLU A 354 1.23 -11.41 11.22
CA GLU A 354 0.18 -12.43 11.07
C GLU A 354 -1.05 -12.24 11.96
N MET A 355 -2.15 -12.87 11.51
CA MET A 355 -3.53 -12.74 11.97
C MET A 355 -3.76 -13.41 13.33
N ILE A 356 -4.77 -12.92 14.06
CA ILE A 356 -5.18 -13.37 15.39
C ILE A 356 -5.47 -14.88 15.45
N ASP A 357 -5.97 -15.48 14.37
CA ASP A 357 -6.46 -16.88 14.33
C ASP A 357 -5.36 -17.95 14.31
N SER A 358 -4.08 -17.56 14.28
CA SER A 358 -2.95 -18.48 14.21
C SER A 358 -1.90 -18.27 15.30
N LEU A 359 -2.21 -17.52 16.37
CA LEU A 359 -1.28 -17.31 17.49
C LEU A 359 -1.04 -18.60 18.29
N PHE A 360 -2.13 -19.33 18.59
CA PHE A 360 -2.12 -20.66 19.22
C PHE A 360 -3.01 -21.61 18.42
N LYS A 361 -2.47 -22.75 17.99
CA LYS A 361 -3.21 -23.69 17.12
C LYS A 361 -2.85 -25.13 17.42
N LEU A 362 -3.72 -25.82 18.13
CA LEU A 362 -3.57 -27.25 18.40
C LEU A 362 -3.87 -28.08 17.16
N VAL A 363 -2.93 -28.95 16.81
CA VAL A 363 -3.06 -29.94 15.74
C VAL A 363 -2.77 -31.31 16.32
N LYS A 364 -3.66 -32.27 16.06
CA LYS A 364 -3.43 -33.68 16.39
C LYS A 364 -2.53 -34.28 15.32
N VAL A 365 -1.35 -34.73 15.72
CA VAL A 365 -0.40 -35.43 14.85
C VAL A 365 -0.36 -36.88 15.29
N THR A 366 -0.50 -37.79 14.32
CA THR A 366 -0.37 -39.23 14.57
C THR A 366 0.98 -39.69 14.05
N GLU A 367 1.92 -39.94 14.96
CA GLU A 367 3.19 -40.60 14.68
C GLU A 367 3.21 -41.91 15.47
N ASP A 368 3.59 -43.02 14.82
CA ASP A 368 3.74 -44.35 15.43
C ASP A 368 2.57 -44.81 16.32
N GLN A 369 1.34 -44.66 15.81
CA GLN A 369 0.08 -45.03 16.50
C GLN A 369 -0.19 -44.27 17.82
N LYS A 370 0.57 -43.21 18.14
CA LYS A 370 0.28 -42.28 19.23
C LYS A 370 -0.27 -40.97 18.67
N VAL A 371 -1.42 -40.55 19.20
CA VAL A 371 -2.01 -39.24 18.89
C VAL A 371 -1.45 -38.23 19.86
N GLU A 372 -0.51 -37.39 19.40
CA GLU A 372 0.01 -36.27 20.16
C GLU A 372 -0.68 -34.98 19.72
N THR A 373 -1.03 -34.13 20.69
CA THR A 373 -1.56 -32.80 20.38
C THR A 373 -0.38 -31.84 20.44
N VAL A 374 -0.12 -31.13 19.34
CA VAL A 374 1.00 -30.20 19.21
C VAL A 374 0.48 -28.81 18.86
N ASP A 375 0.95 -27.79 19.55
CA ASP A 375 0.73 -26.41 19.14
C ASP A 375 1.58 -26.08 17.91
N ARG A 376 0.91 -25.66 16.83
CA ARG A 376 1.47 -25.17 15.57
C ARG A 376 1.19 -23.67 15.38
N GLY A 377 0.86 -22.97 16.46
CA GLY A 377 0.68 -21.53 16.50
C GLY A 377 2.00 -20.77 16.35
N ILE A 378 1.90 -19.56 15.80
CA ILE A 378 3.05 -18.70 15.50
C ILE A 378 3.74 -18.24 16.76
N PHE A 379 2.98 -18.04 17.85
CA PHE A 379 3.55 -17.56 19.10
C PHE A 379 4.55 -18.58 19.67
N ARG A 380 4.26 -19.88 19.57
CA ARG A 380 5.21 -20.94 19.93
C ARG A 380 6.49 -20.86 19.11
N GLU A 381 6.41 -20.66 17.80
CA GLU A 381 7.61 -20.52 16.96
C GLU A 381 8.47 -19.33 17.43
N LEU A 382 7.84 -18.19 17.73
CA LEU A 382 8.53 -17.01 18.25
C LEU A 382 9.20 -17.26 19.61
N LEU A 383 8.55 -18.03 20.49
CA LEU A 383 9.09 -18.38 21.80
C LEU A 383 10.27 -19.35 21.68
N ILE A 384 10.20 -20.32 20.77
CA ILE A 384 11.29 -21.24 20.47
C ILE A 384 12.48 -20.48 19.85
N ASP A 385 12.21 -19.61 18.87
CA ASP A 385 13.22 -18.72 18.27
C ASP A 385 13.91 -17.85 19.34
N PHE A 386 13.14 -17.30 20.28
CA PHE A 386 13.67 -16.56 21.42
C PHE A 386 14.54 -17.45 22.31
N TYR A 387 14.06 -18.63 22.68
CA TYR A 387 14.76 -19.55 23.56
C TYR A 387 16.14 -19.93 22.99
N HIS A 388 16.20 -20.25 21.69
CA HIS A 388 17.48 -20.55 21.02
C HIS A 388 18.40 -19.32 20.92
N SER A 389 17.86 -18.14 20.60
CA SER A 389 18.66 -16.90 20.45
C SER A 389 19.06 -16.23 21.77
N SER A 390 18.45 -16.61 22.89
CA SER A 390 18.66 -16.04 24.23
C SER A 390 19.49 -16.92 25.16
N GLN A 391 20.25 -17.89 24.62
CA GLN A 391 21.02 -18.86 25.40
C GLN A 391 20.11 -19.71 26.31
N LYS A 392 19.00 -20.21 25.77
CA LYS A 392 18.04 -21.09 26.45
C LYS A 392 17.34 -20.40 27.64
N ARG A 393 17.02 -19.11 27.51
CA ARG A 393 16.25 -18.37 28.53
C ARG A 393 14.79 -18.24 28.11
N LYS A 394 13.87 -18.35 29.07
CA LYS A 394 12.45 -18.03 28.87
C LYS A 394 12.24 -16.53 29.10
N PRO A 395 11.37 -15.87 28.33
CA PRO A 395 11.09 -14.46 28.58
C PRO A 395 10.30 -14.30 29.89
N GLU A 396 10.79 -13.44 30.77
CA GLU A 396 10.07 -13.07 32.01
C GLU A 396 9.04 -11.96 31.77
N HIS A 397 9.28 -11.14 30.75
CA HIS A 397 8.43 -10.02 30.36
C HIS A 397 8.16 -10.08 28.86
N ILE A 398 6.90 -9.95 28.47
CA ILE A 398 6.44 -9.96 27.09
C ILE A 398 5.70 -8.65 26.84
N ILE A 399 6.25 -7.82 25.96
CA ILE A 399 5.66 -6.53 25.57
C ILE A 399 5.05 -6.70 24.18
N ILE A 400 3.75 -6.46 24.07
CA ILE A 400 2.97 -6.63 22.84
C ILE A 400 2.55 -5.26 22.34
N PHE A 401 2.91 -4.94 21.09
CA PHE A 401 2.41 -3.75 20.40
C PHE A 401 1.27 -4.16 19.48
N SER A 402 0.05 -3.67 19.74
CA SER A 402 -1.12 -3.96 18.92
C SER A 402 -1.64 -2.69 18.23
N GLU A 403 -2.15 -2.82 17.00
CA GLU A 403 -2.86 -1.74 16.31
C GLU A 403 -4.37 -1.77 16.59
N SER A 404 -4.88 -2.84 17.24
CA SER A 404 -6.30 -3.01 17.53
C SER A 404 -6.74 -2.13 18.71
N GLN A 405 -7.84 -1.40 18.51
CA GLN A 405 -8.50 -0.63 19.58
C GLN A 405 -9.63 -1.41 20.23
N SER A 406 -9.92 -2.61 19.76
CA SER A 406 -11.02 -3.43 20.27
C SER A 406 -10.55 -4.26 21.46
N ASN A 407 -11.08 -3.96 22.64
CA ASN A 407 -10.82 -4.76 23.85
C ASN A 407 -11.14 -6.24 23.63
N LYS A 408 -12.19 -6.56 22.85
CA LYS A 408 -12.54 -7.95 22.54
C LYS A 408 -11.43 -8.66 21.78
N VAL A 409 -10.84 -7.98 20.79
CA VAL A 409 -9.75 -8.54 19.98
C VAL A 409 -8.49 -8.69 20.82
N LEU A 410 -8.15 -7.69 21.64
CA LEU A 410 -6.98 -7.74 22.52
C LEU A 410 -7.08 -8.87 23.55
N ASN A 411 -8.26 -9.10 24.11
CA ASN A 411 -8.46 -10.20 25.05
C ASN A 411 -8.27 -11.56 24.37
N ILE A 412 -8.83 -11.75 23.16
CA ILE A 412 -8.63 -12.99 22.39
C ILE A 412 -7.15 -13.20 22.04
N GLU A 413 -6.44 -12.15 21.62
CA GLU A 413 -4.99 -12.22 21.35
C GLU A 413 -4.20 -12.63 22.60
N LEU A 414 -4.48 -11.98 23.72
CA LEU A 414 -3.79 -12.25 24.99
C LEU A 414 -4.08 -13.66 25.51
N ASP A 415 -5.32 -14.12 25.42
CA ASP A 415 -5.72 -15.47 25.87
C ASP A 415 -4.99 -16.55 25.07
N GLN A 416 -4.92 -16.42 23.73
CA GLN A 416 -4.15 -17.36 22.89
C GLN A 416 -2.65 -17.35 23.22
N ILE A 417 -2.10 -16.16 23.47
CA ILE A 417 -0.69 -16.01 23.86
C ILE A 417 -0.43 -16.69 25.22
N LEU A 418 -1.32 -16.53 26.18
CA LEU A 418 -1.26 -17.18 27.49
C LEU A 418 -1.35 -18.70 27.36
N GLU A 419 -2.25 -19.20 26.52
CA GLU A 419 -2.37 -20.63 26.23
C GLU A 419 -1.09 -21.20 25.62
N ALA A 420 -0.48 -20.51 24.65
CA ALA A 420 0.80 -20.93 24.07
C ALA A 420 1.93 -21.01 25.10
N CYS A 421 2.02 -20.04 26.01
CA CYS A 421 3.01 -20.08 27.10
C CYS A 421 2.79 -21.27 28.05
N LYS A 422 1.55 -21.46 28.50
CA LYS A 422 1.16 -22.56 29.40
C LYS A 422 1.35 -23.93 28.75
N PHE A 423 1.11 -24.04 27.45
CA PHE A 423 1.29 -25.26 26.69
C PHE A 423 2.77 -25.68 26.60
N LEU A 424 3.68 -24.71 26.52
CA LEU A 424 5.13 -24.97 26.54
C LEU A 424 5.66 -25.31 27.93
N ASP A 425 5.15 -24.66 28.96
CA ASP A 425 5.48 -24.95 30.36
C ASP A 425 4.37 -24.43 31.28
N ALA A 426 3.68 -25.36 31.95
CA ALA A 426 2.57 -25.05 32.85
C ALA A 426 2.98 -24.19 34.07
N GLN A 427 4.26 -24.21 34.46
CA GLN A 427 4.78 -23.42 35.58
C GLN A 427 5.28 -22.03 35.15
N TRP A 428 5.38 -21.76 33.85
CA TRP A 428 5.91 -20.51 33.34
C TRP A 428 4.83 -19.43 33.25
N ILE A 429 5.00 -18.37 34.04
CA ILE A 429 4.05 -17.25 34.11
C ILE A 429 4.79 -15.94 33.78
N PRO A 430 4.93 -15.58 32.50
CA PRO A 430 5.53 -14.31 32.10
C PRO A 430 4.61 -13.12 32.43
N LYS A 431 5.21 -11.95 32.68
CA LYS A 431 4.49 -10.69 32.83
C LYS A 431 4.18 -10.09 31.46
N PHE A 432 2.92 -9.72 31.22
CA PHE A 432 2.49 -9.12 29.95
C PHE A 432 2.30 -7.61 30.08
N THR A 433 2.70 -6.88 29.04
CA THR A 433 2.38 -5.47 28.87
C THR A 433 1.87 -5.26 27.44
N ILE A 434 0.64 -4.76 27.32
CA ILE A 434 0.03 -4.48 26.02
C ILE A 434 0.07 -2.98 25.78
N VAL A 435 0.62 -2.57 24.64
CA VAL A 435 0.70 -1.19 24.18
C VAL A 435 -0.07 -1.06 22.87
N VAL A 436 -1.18 -0.31 22.89
CA VAL A 436 -1.95 -0.02 21.68
C VAL A 436 -1.31 1.17 20.96
N ALA A 437 -0.77 0.93 19.77
CA ALA A 437 -0.11 1.95 18.96
C ALA A 437 -1.05 2.44 17.85
N GLN A 438 -1.54 3.67 17.97
CA GLN A 438 -2.37 4.30 16.94
C GLN A 438 -1.56 5.28 16.09
N LYS A 439 -1.33 4.94 14.82
CA LYS A 439 -0.66 5.83 13.86
C LYS A 439 -1.61 6.82 13.18
N ASN A 440 -2.85 6.41 12.92
CA ASN A 440 -3.84 7.21 12.20
C ASN A 440 -4.83 7.83 13.19
N HIS A 441 -4.62 9.10 13.52
CA HIS A 441 -5.47 9.87 14.44
C HIS A 441 -5.59 11.34 14.00
N HIS A 442 -6.57 12.05 14.56
CA HIS A 442 -6.83 13.45 14.25
C HIS A 442 -6.00 14.43 15.11
N THR A 443 -5.40 13.97 16.22
CA THR A 443 -4.49 14.80 17.04
C THR A 443 -3.26 15.25 16.23
N LYS A 444 -2.89 16.52 16.37
CA LYS A 444 -1.71 17.12 15.72
C LYS A 444 -1.03 18.03 16.74
N PHE A 445 0.30 18.02 16.74
CA PHE A 445 1.11 18.89 17.59
C PHE A 445 1.82 19.92 16.72
N PHE A 446 1.86 21.15 17.20
CA PHE A 446 2.55 22.26 16.56
C PHE A 446 3.48 22.90 17.59
N GLN A 447 4.64 23.37 17.14
CA GLN A 447 5.50 24.17 18.00
C GLN A 447 4.92 25.58 18.15
N THR A 448 5.08 26.18 19.33
CA THR A 448 4.54 27.52 19.62
C THR A 448 5.27 28.59 18.80
N ASN A 449 6.60 28.50 18.72
CA ASN A 449 7.49 29.54 18.17
C ASN A 449 8.37 29.06 17.02
N ALA A 450 7.96 28.02 16.28
CA ALA A 450 8.75 27.48 15.18
C ALA A 450 7.85 26.96 14.05
N PRO A 451 8.27 27.12 12.77
CA PRO A 451 7.50 26.68 11.62
C PRO A 451 7.63 25.17 11.34
N ASP A 452 8.58 24.52 12.00
CA ASP A 452 8.91 23.11 11.80
C ASP A 452 7.95 22.17 12.55
N ASN A 453 8.04 20.88 12.20
CA ASN A 453 7.35 19.85 12.98
C ASN A 453 8.01 19.75 14.36
N VAL A 454 7.23 19.27 15.33
CA VAL A 454 7.78 18.85 16.62
C VAL A 454 8.96 17.89 16.44
N PRO A 455 10.01 18.01 17.27
CA PRO A 455 11.20 17.19 17.12
C PRO A 455 10.89 15.72 17.44
N PRO A 456 11.60 14.76 16.83
CA PRO A 456 11.47 13.35 17.18
C PRO A 456 11.79 13.13 18.66
N GLY A 457 10.94 12.36 19.34
CA GLY A 457 11.05 12.09 20.77
C GLY A 457 10.15 12.96 21.65
N LEU A 458 9.42 13.94 21.07
CA LEU A 458 8.29 14.59 21.75
C LEU A 458 7.14 13.61 22.01
#